data_AF-A0A932DCN7-F1
#
_entry.id   AF-A0A932DCN7-F1
#
_cell.length_a   1.000
_cell.length_b   1.000
_cell.length_c   1.000
_cell.angle_alpha   90.00
_cell.angle_beta   90.00
_cell.angle_gamma   90.00
#
_symmetry.space_group_name_H-M   'P 1'
#
loop_
_entity.id
_entity.type
_entity.pdbx_description
1 polymer ?
#
loop_
_entity_poly.entity_id
_entity_poly.type
_entity_poly.pdbx_seq_one_letter_code
_entity_poly.pdbx_strand_id
1 'polypeptide(L)' 'MISSEQVAELVRLYSEFHGAIDPTEPAVLRAEEAFIALLRSLHSTHAVDVPFQESRRYAVQQCKLYLRKN' A
#
# COMPACT_ATOMS: atom_id res chain seq x y z
N MET A 1 -7.00 -3.30 -14.44
CA MET A 1 -7.28 -4.20 -13.31
C MET A 1 -5.96 -4.48 -12.64
N ILE A 2 -5.86 -4.27 -11.32
CA ILE A 2 -4.62 -4.48 -10.55
C ILE A 2 -4.31 -5.98 -10.53
N SER A 3 -3.06 -6.37 -10.79
CA SER A 3 -2.63 -7.78 -10.77
C SER A 3 -2.44 -8.29 -9.34
N SER A 4 -2.52 -9.62 -9.15
CA SER A 4 -2.29 -10.24 -7.84
C SER A 4 -0.88 -9.97 -7.30
N GLU A 5 0.13 -9.86 -8.17
CA GLU A 5 1.50 -9.51 -7.81
C GLU A 5 1.60 -8.08 -7.28
N GLN A 6 0.90 -7.13 -7.91
CA GLN A 6 0.85 -5.74 -7.44
C GLN A 6 0.15 -5.62 -6.09
N VAL A 7 -0.88 -6.42 -5.84
CA VAL A 7 -1.53 -6.49 -4.53
C VAL A 7 -0.59 -7.10 -3.48
N ALA A 8 0.09 -8.19 -3.81
CA ALA A 8 1.05 -8.82 -2.89
C ALA A 8 2.19 -7.86 -2.50
N GLU A 9 2.70 -7.08 -3.47
CA GLU A 9 3.75 -6.11 -3.22
C GLU A 9 3.26 -4.94 -2.36
N LEU A 10 2.04 -4.43 -2.60
CA LEU A 10 1.42 -3.45 -1.71
C LEU A 10 1.28 -3.98 -0.28
N VAL A 11 0.86 -5.23 -0.11
CA VAL A 11 0.72 -5.86 1.21
C VAL A 11 2.08 -6.00 1.89
N ARG A 12 3.11 -6.44 1.17
CA ARG A 12 4.47 -6.58 1.70
C ARG A 12 4.98 -5.24 2.24
N LEU A 13 4.97 -4.20 1.40
CA LEU A 13 5.39 -2.86 1.79
C LEU A 13 4.54 -2.32 2.95
N TYR A 14 3.23 -2.54 2.91
CA TYR A 14 2.33 -2.15 4.00
C TYR A 14 2.71 -2.82 5.33
N SER A 15 3.04 -4.10 5.32
CA SER A 15 3.42 -4.84 6.53
C SER A 15 4.72 -4.32 7.16
N GLU A 16 5.65 -3.80 6.35
CA GLU A 16 6.94 -3.29 6.81
C GLU A 16 6.84 -1.99 7.61
N PHE A 17 5.84 -1.14 7.33
CA PHE A 17 5.65 0.10 8.10
C PHE A 17 4.42 0.11 9.01
N HIS A 18 3.38 -0.68 8.73
CA HIS A 18 2.13 -0.63 9.50
C HIS A 18 2.31 -1.07 10.97
N GLY A 19 3.25 -1.97 11.23
CA GLY A 19 3.53 -2.53 12.56
C GLY A 19 4.90 -2.16 13.13
N ALA A 20 5.60 -1.21 12.52
CA ALA A 20 6.93 -0.83 12.98
C ALA A 20 6.90 -0.26 14.40
N ILE A 21 7.86 -0.68 15.24
CA ILE A 21 8.00 -0.18 16.62
C ILE A 21 8.47 1.27 16.59
N ASP A 22 9.45 1.58 15.75
CA ASP A 22 9.93 2.94 15.49
C ASP A 22 9.52 3.38 14.07
N PRO A 23 8.57 4.31 13.94
CA PRO A 23 8.12 4.80 12.63
C PRO A 23 9.15 5.69 11.93
N THR A 24 10.22 6.10 12.61
CA THR A 24 11.25 6.99 12.06
C THR A 24 12.45 6.23 11.52
N GLU A 25 12.48 4.90 11.68
CA GLU A 25 13.54 4.07 11.11
C GLU A 25 13.63 4.27 9.59
N PRO A 26 14.84 4.44 9.02
CA PRO A 26 14.98 4.67 7.59
C PRO A 26 14.38 3.56 6.71
N ALA A 27 14.33 2.32 7.20
CA ALA A 27 13.69 1.21 6.48
C ALA A 27 12.17 1.38 6.40
N VAL A 28 11.55 1.84 7.49
CA VAL A 28 10.10 2.06 7.60
C VAL A 28 9.66 3.21 6.69
N LEU A 29 10.41 4.32 6.72
CA LEU A 29 10.17 5.46 5.84
C LEU A 29 10.30 5.08 4.36
N ARG A 30 11.33 4.31 4.00
CA ARG A 30 11.49 3.79 2.63
C ARG A 30 10.35 2.87 2.21
N ALA A 31 9.85 2.01 3.10
CA ALA A 31 8.72 1.14 2.81
C ALA A 31 7.42 1.94 2.59
N GLU A 32 7.17 2.97 3.41
CA GLU A 32 6.02 3.86 3.23
C GLU A 32 6.11 4.66 1.91
N GLU A 33 7.28 5.21 1.60
CA GLU A 33 7.52 5.91 0.33
C GLU A 33 7.30 4.99 -0.87
N ALA A 34 7.84 3.77 -0.84
CA ALA A 34 7.65 2.78 -1.90
C ALA A 34 6.18 2.37 -2.05
N PHE A 35 5.46 2.20 -0.94
CA PHE A 35 4.02 1.91 -0.96
C PHE A 35 3.23 3.03 -1.62
N ILE A 36 3.50 4.29 -1.25
CA ILE A 36 2.83 5.45 -1.83
C ILE A 36 3.15 5.58 -3.32
N ALA A 37 4.40 5.35 -3.72
CA ALA A 37 4.82 5.42 -5.11
C ALA A 37 4.11 4.36 -5.97
N LEU A 38 4.09 3.11 -5.51
CA LEU A 38 3.38 2.01 -6.18
C LEU A 38 1.87 2.31 -6.26
N LEU A 39 1.27 2.74 -5.15
CA LEU A 39 -0.14 3.08 -5.11
C LEU A 39 -0.49 4.24 -6.07
N ARG A 40 0.37 5.26 -6.20
CA ARG A 40 0.19 6.35 -7.17
C ARG A 40 0.22 5.84 -8.61
N SER A 41 1.15 4.94 -8.93
CA SER A 41 1.24 4.33 -10.25
C SER A 41 -0.01 3.50 -10.59
N LEU A 42 -0.50 2.72 -9.62
CA LEU A 42 -1.73 1.93 -9.79
C LEU A 42 -2.96 2.83 -9.92
N HIS A 43 -3.02 3.89 -9.11
CA HIS A 43 -4.10 4.88 -9.14
C HIS A 43 -4.19 5.57 -10.50
N SER A 44 -3.07 6.08 -11.03
CA SER A 44 -3.06 6.75 -12.33
C SER A 44 -3.42 5.82 -13.49
N THR A 45 -3.22 4.52 -13.32
CA THR A 45 -3.48 3.52 -14.38
C THR A 45 -4.90 2.93 -14.31
N HIS A 46 -5.49 2.85 -13.12
CA HIS A 46 -6.72 2.06 -12.92
C HIS A 46 -7.85 2.79 -12.20
N ALA A 47 -7.59 3.94 -11.58
CA ALA A 47 -8.56 4.63 -10.72
C ALA A 47 -8.47 6.17 -10.86
N VAL A 48 -8.14 6.67 -12.05
CA VAL A 48 -7.94 8.10 -12.30
C VAL A 48 -9.17 8.95 -11.97
N ASP A 49 -10.37 8.39 -12.12
CA ASP A 49 -11.65 9.05 -11.82
C ASP A 49 -11.98 9.10 -10.31
N VAL A 50 -11.20 8.40 -9.48
CA VAL A 50 -11.38 8.35 -8.03
C VAL A 50 -10.33 9.27 -7.39
N PRO A 51 -10.65 10.06 -6.36
CA PRO A 51 -9.64 10.79 -5.62
C PRO A 51 -8.55 9.86 -5.05
N PHE A 52 -7.28 10.24 -5.17
CA PHE A 52 -6.16 9.41 -4.69
C PHE A 52 -6.30 9.02 -3.20
N GLN A 53 -6.83 9.92 -2.36
CA GLN A 53 -7.06 9.64 -0.94
C GLN A 53 -8.06 8.52 -0.71
N GLU A 54 -9.11 8.42 -1.53
CA GLU A 54 -10.09 7.33 -1.43
C GLU A 54 -9.46 6.01 -1.88
N SER A 55 -8.70 6.03 -2.97
CA SER A 55 -7.93 4.87 -3.44
C SER A 55 -6.93 4.38 -2.39
N ARG A 56 -6.27 5.30 -1.67
CA ARG A 56 -5.39 4.97 -0.54
C ARG A 56 -6.12 4.31 0.61
N ARG A 57 -7.26 4.85 1.04
CA ARG A 57 -8.07 4.24 2.11
C ARG A 57 -8.49 2.82 1.74
N TYR A 58 -8.94 2.63 0.50
CA TYR A 58 -9.30 1.31 -0.01
C TYR A 58 -8.10 0.34 -0.02
N ALA A 59 -6.95 0.75 -0.57
CA ALA A 59 -5.75 -0.08 -0.61
C ALA A 59 -5.28 -0.51 0.79
N VAL A 60 -5.26 0.42 1.75
CA VAL A 60 -4.94 0.12 3.15
C VAL A 60 -5.92 -0.88 3.75
N GLN A 61 -7.23 -0.72 3.50
CA GLN A 61 -8.24 -1.67 3.97
C GLN A 61 -8.01 -3.07 3.39
N GLN A 62 -7.72 -3.18 2.10
CA GLN A 62 -7.42 -4.46 1.47
C GLN A 62 -6.17 -5.11 2.06
N CYS A 63 -5.11 -4.34 2.32
CA CYS A 63 -3.90 -4.85 2.96
C CYS A 63 -4.18 -5.40 4.36
N LYS A 64 -4.95 -4.67 5.18
CA LYS A 64 -5.37 -5.14 6.51
C LYS A 64 -6.21 -6.42 6.45
N LEU A 65 -7.10 -6.55 5.47
CA LEU A 65 -7.91 -7.75 5.29
C LEU A 65 -7.05 -8.95 4.88
N TYR A 66 -6.06 -8.73 4.01
CA TYR A 66 -5.12 -9.77 3.59
C TYR A 66 -4.31 -10.31 4.77
N LEU A 67 -3.75 -9.41 5.60
CA LEU A 67 -2.97 -9.74 6.80
C LEU A 67 -3.78 -10.37 7.93
N ARG A 68 -5.12 -10.32 7.88
CA ARG A 68 -5.98 -11.02 8.84
C ARG A 68 -6.32 -12.45 8.44
N LYS A 69 -6.20 -12.75 7.14
CA LYS A 69 -6.57 -14.05 6.56
C LYS A 69 -5.37 -15.00 6.43
N ASN A 70 -4.16 -14.46 6.51
CA ASN A 70 -2.88 -15.17 6.42
C ASN A 70 -2.03 -14.77 7.61
#